data_AF-A0A4S5AP83-F1
#
_entry.id   AF-A0A4S5AP83-F1
#
_cell.length_a   1.000
_cell.length_b   1.000
_cell.length_c   1.000
_cell.angle_alpha   90.00
_cell.angle_beta   90.00
_cell.angle_gamma   90.00
#
_symmetry.space_group_name_H-M   'P 1'
#
loop_
_entity.id
_entity.type
_entity.pdbx_description
1 polymer ?
#
loop_
_entity_poly.entity_id
_entity_poly.type
_entity_poly.pdbx_seq_one_letter_code
_entity_poly.pdbx_strand_id
1 'polypeptide(L)' 'MRDVVTTARRIVVKVGSSSLTTAAGGIDPERVSALVDVLAGARARGAEVVLVSSGAIAAGLAPLGL' A
#
# COMPACT_ATOMS: atom_id res chain seq x y z
N MET A 1 11.78 -13.46 13.41
CA MET A 1 10.55 -12.73 12.97
C MET A 1 10.64 -12.26 11.52
N ARG A 2 11.72 -11.60 11.09
CA ARG A 2 11.89 -11.18 9.68
C ARG A 2 11.85 -12.35 8.69
N ASP A 3 12.54 -13.45 9.01
CA ASP A 3 12.59 -14.63 8.12
C ASP A 3 11.22 -15.26 7.89
N VAL A 4 10.35 -15.23 8.90
CA VAL A 4 8.97 -15.73 8.79
C VAL A 4 8.18 -14.93 7.76
N VAL A 5 8.43 -13.62 7.64
CA VAL A 5 7.76 -12.76 6.66
C VAL A 5 8.39 -12.92 5.26
N THR A 6 9.72 -13.02 5.17
CA THR A 6 10.41 -13.09 3.86
C THR A 6 10.29 -14.45 3.18
N THR A 7 10.09 -15.53 3.94
CA THR A 7 9.90 -16.90 3.43
C THR A 7 8.44 -17.34 3.36
N ALA A 8 7.50 -16.49 3.82
CA ALA A 8 6.08 -16.81 3.76
C ALA A 8 5.60 -16.99 2.32
N ARG A 9 4.89 -18.09 2.06
CA ARG A 9 4.22 -18.33 0.78
C ARG A 9 3.15 -17.27 0.48
N ARG A 10 2.39 -16.86 1.50
CA ARG A 10 1.30 -15.87 1.38
C ARG A 10 1.47 -14.76 2.41
N ILE A 11 1.32 -13.52 1.96
CA ILE A 11 1.52 -12.31 2.76
C ILE A 11 0.30 -11.41 2.61
N VAL A 12 -0.27 -11.00 3.74
CA VAL A 12 -1.28 -9.93 3.78
C VAL A 12 -0.59 -8.65 4.23
N VAL A 13 -0.61 -7.63 3.37
CA VAL A 13 -0.02 -6.32 3.68
C VAL A 13 -1.15 -5.35 3.99
N LYS A 14 -1.22 -4.87 5.23
CA LYS A 14 -2.15 -3.80 5.63
C LYS A 14 -1.44 -2.46 5.57
N VAL A 15 -2.06 -1.49 4.89
CA VAL A 15 -1.55 -0.12 4.80
C VAL A 15 -2.58 0.86 5.36
N GLY A 16 -2.15 1.74 6.28
CA GLY A 16 -3.00 2.76 6.90
C GLY A 16 -3.12 4.01 6.01
N SER A 17 -4.08 4.90 6.33
CA SER A 17 -4.32 6.12 5.52
C SER A 17 -3.07 7.01 5.45
N SER A 18 -2.40 7.26 6.59
CA SER A 18 -1.21 8.11 6.66
C SER A 18 -0.02 7.62 5.83
N SER A 19 -0.01 6.35 5.45
CA SER A 19 1.01 5.78 4.56
C SER A 19 0.73 6.05 3.08
N LEU A 20 -0.48 6.48 2.72
CA LEU A 20 -0.94 6.67 1.34
C LEU A 20 -1.39 8.10 1.04
N THR A 21 -1.53 8.95 2.06
CA THR A 21 -2.09 10.29 1.92
C THR A 21 -1.06 11.37 2.17
N THR A 22 -1.30 12.55 1.59
CA THR A 22 -0.50 13.75 1.91
C THR A 22 -0.94 14.37 3.24
N ALA A 23 -0.15 15.29 3.78
CA ALA A 23 -0.54 16.07 4.96
C ALA A 23 -1.74 17.01 4.70
N ALA A 24 -1.95 17.41 3.45
CA ALA A 24 -3.07 18.27 3.03
C ALA A 24 -4.35 17.49 2.73
N GLY A 25 -4.35 16.16 2.89
CA GLY A 25 -5.42 15.29 2.38
C GLY A 25 -5.12 14.79 0.97
N GLY A 26 -6.00 13.95 0.43
CA GLY A 26 -5.77 13.32 -0.87
C GLY A 26 -4.74 12.19 -0.84
N ILE A 27 -4.64 11.47 -1.96
CA ILE A 27 -3.66 10.40 -2.17
C ILE A 27 -2.32 11.00 -2.60
N ASP A 28 -1.23 10.46 -2.04
CA ASP A 28 0.15 10.74 -2.44
C ASP A 28 0.60 9.72 -3.51
N PRO A 29 0.74 10.12 -4.78
CA PRO A 29 1.08 9.19 -5.87
C PRO A 29 2.45 8.52 -5.70
N GLU A 30 3.43 9.23 -5.15
CA GLU A 30 4.79 8.70 -4.96
C GLU A 30 4.81 7.60 -3.90
N ARG A 31 4.07 7.78 -2.81
CA ARG A 31 3.90 6.73 -1.78
C ARG A 31 3.20 5.49 -2.32
N VAL A 32 2.18 5.70 -3.16
CA VAL A 32 1.49 4.59 -3.83
C VAL A 32 2.44 3.85 -4.76
N SER A 33 3.22 4.57 -5.58
CA SER A 33 4.20 3.98 -6.48
C SER A 33 5.23 3.14 -5.72
N ALA A 34 5.81 3.71 -4.66
CA ALA A 34 6.79 3.01 -3.83
C ALA A 34 6.20 1.74 -3.17
N LEU A 35 4.95 1.78 -2.73
CA LEU A 35 4.26 0.60 -2.22
C LEU A 35 4.09 -0.46 -3.32
N VAL A 36 3.66 -0.05 -4.52
CA VAL A 36 3.49 -0.96 -5.67
C VAL A 36 4.81 -1.66 -6.00
N ASP A 37 5.93 -0.93 -6.05
CA ASP A 37 7.25 -1.51 -6.35
C ASP A 37 7.64 -2.60 -5.35
N VAL A 38 7.41 -2.36 -4.05
CA VAL A 38 7.69 -3.34 -3.00
C VAL A 38 6.81 -4.59 -3.14
N LEU A 39 5.51 -4.42 -3.38
CA LEU A 39 4.57 -5.53 -3.54
C LEU A 39 4.86 -6.33 -4.82
N ALA A 40 5.20 -5.65 -5.91
CA ALA A 40 5.60 -6.26 -7.17
C ALA A 40 6.88 -7.08 -6.98
N GLY A 41 7.87 -6.56 -6.26
CA GLY A 41 9.09 -7.29 -5.91
C GLY A 41 8.80 -8.55 -5.09
N ALA A 42 7.86 -8.52 -4.14
CA ALA A 42 7.44 -9.70 -3.40
C ALA A 42 6.75 -10.74 -4.29
N ARG A 43 5.85 -10.30 -5.19
CA ARG A 43 5.18 -11.16 -6.17
C ARG A 43 6.18 -11.81 -7.14
N ALA A 44 7.17 -11.06 -7.61
CA ALA A 44 8.22 -11.56 -8.50
C ALA A 44 9.08 -12.66 -7.86
N ARG A 45 9.23 -12.64 -6.52
CA ARG A 45 9.89 -13.73 -5.76
C ARG A 45 8.98 -14.96 -5.52
N GLY A 46 7.76 -14.96 -6.04
CA GLY A 46 6.81 -16.07 -5.94
C GLY A 46 5.83 -15.99 -4.75
N ALA A 47 5.84 -14.90 -3.97
CA ALA A 47 4.88 -14.74 -2.88
C ALA A 47 3.47 -14.43 -3.40
N GLU A 48 2.46 -15.01 -2.76
CA GLU A 48 1.06 -14.65 -2.94
C GLU A 48 0.74 -13.43 -2.06
N VAL A 49 0.41 -12.30 -2.68
CA VAL A 49 0.23 -11.03 -1.96
C VAL A 49 -1.24 -10.60 -1.98
N VAL A 50 -1.77 -10.27 -0.81
CA VAL A 50 -3.06 -9.60 -0.62
C VAL A 50 -2.80 -8.24 0.01
N LEU A 51 -3.25 -7.17 -0.65
CA LEU A 51 -3.17 -5.81 -0.11
C LEU A 51 -4.51 -5.42 0.52
N VAL A 52 -4.47 -4.94 1.76
CA VAL A 52 -5.60 -4.30 2.44
C VAL A 52 -5.27 -2.82 2.62
N SER A 53 -5.83 -1.98 1.76
CA SER A 53 -5.56 -0.54 1.76
C SER A 53 -6.63 0.24 2.53
N SER A 54 -6.22 1.34 3.16
CA SER A 54 -7.12 2.44 3.52
C SER A 54 -7.16 3.46 2.37
N GLY A 55 -7.53 4.72 2.63
CA GLY A 55 -7.35 5.82 1.68
C GLY A 55 -8.54 6.10 0.77
N ALA A 56 -9.60 5.28 0.79
CA ALA A 56 -10.80 5.51 -0.03
C ALA A 56 -11.43 6.91 0.19
N ILE A 57 -11.52 7.36 1.45
CA ILE A 57 -12.00 8.71 1.78
C ILE A 57 -11.07 9.76 1.17
N ALA A 58 -9.76 9.64 1.39
CA ALA A 58 -8.79 10.59 0.86
C ALA A 58 -8.78 10.65 -0.68
N ALA A 59 -8.91 9.50 -1.34
CA ALA A 59 -9.07 9.43 -2.79
C ALA A 59 -10.34 10.13 -3.29
N GLY A 60 -11.39 10.16 -2.47
CA GLY A 60 -12.65 10.85 -2.76
C GLY A 60 -12.61 12.37 -2.49
N LEU A 61 -11.77 12.86 -1.58
CA LEU A 61 -11.72 14.29 -1.24
C LEU A 61 -11.27 15.17 -2.42
N ALA A 62 -10.19 14.77 -3.11
CA ALA A 62 -9.62 15.58 -4.19
C ALA A 62 -10.59 15.81 -5.37
N PRO A 63 -11.30 14.80 -5.91
CA PRO A 63 -12.33 15.01 -6.94
C PRO A 63 -13.51 15.87 -6.48
N LEU A 64 -13.77 15.94 -5.17
CA LEU A 64 -14.84 16.75 -4.59
C LEU A 64 -14.40 18.19 -4.29
N GLY A 65 -13.12 18.52 -4.44
CA GLY A 65 -12.57 19.83 -4.10
C GLY A 65 -12.59 20.12 -2.59
N LEU A 66 -12.48 19.08 -1.76
CA LEU A 66 -12.51 19.13 -0.30
C LEU A 66 -11.13 18.92 0.33
#